data_AF-A0A060C4C1-F1
#
_entry.id   AF-A0A060C4C1-F1
#
_cell.length_a   1.000
_cell.length_b   1.000
_cell.length_c   1.000
_cell.angle_alpha   90.00
_cell.angle_beta   90.00
_cell.angle_gamma   90.00
#
_symmetry.space_group_name_H-M   'P 1'
#
loop_
_entity.id
_entity.type
_entity.pdbx_description
1 polymer ?
#
loop_
_entity_poly.entity_id
_entity_poly.type
_entity_poly.pdbx_seq_one_letter_code
_entity_poly.pdbx_strand_id
1 'polypeptide(L)'
;TLSWPLLGVAVLALLVYSELGVALTNWTANILVAPNPLPCMDYAGGIPDGARTLVVIPSMISDRDAVDELVEGLEVRFLANRGPNLHFALLTDFPDAERRQLPQDAPLLAYAEQQVRQLNARYVPERTEAGGELFFLFHRPREWNPRENRWMAVERKRGKLAAL
;
A
#
# COMPACT_ATOMS: atom_id res chain seq x y z
N THR A 1 27.85 -21.36 -49.25
CA THR A 1 28.40 -20.83 -47.98
C THR A 1 27.43 -19.78 -47.48
N LEU A 2 26.70 -20.06 -46.39
CA LEU A 2 25.76 -19.10 -45.83
C LEU A 2 26.57 -17.89 -45.33
N SER A 3 26.40 -16.73 -45.96
CA SER A 3 27.18 -15.54 -45.62
C SER A 3 26.85 -15.10 -44.20
N TRP A 4 27.87 -14.82 -43.39
CA TRP A 4 27.77 -14.32 -42.01
C TRP A 4 26.69 -13.24 -41.78
N PRO A 5 26.46 -12.26 -42.68
CA PRO A 5 25.35 -11.31 -42.53
C PRO A 5 23.95 -11.95 -42.55
N LEU A 6 23.72 -13.02 -43.32
CA LEU A 6 22.43 -13.72 -43.34
C LEU A 6 22.15 -14.43 -42.01
N LEU A 7 23.19 -14.94 -41.35
CA LEU A 7 23.09 -15.54 -40.02
C LEU A 7 22.68 -14.49 -38.97
N GLY A 8 23.26 -13.29 -39.04
CA GLY A 8 22.87 -12.18 -38.15
C GLY A 8 21.41 -11.74 -38.35
N VAL A 9 20.96 -11.62 -39.60
CA VAL A 9 19.56 -11.30 -39.93
C VAL A 9 18.61 -12.40 -39.43
N ALA A 10 18.97 -13.67 -39.56
CA ALA A 10 18.15 -14.79 -39.07
C ALA A 10 18.00 -14.79 -37.55
N VAL A 11 19.06 -14.48 -36.80
CA VAL A 11 19.01 -14.37 -35.33
C VAL A 11 18.12 -13.21 -34.89
N LEU A 12 18.25 -12.04 -35.53
CA LEU A 12 17.39 -10.89 -35.23
C LEU A 12 15.92 -11.16 -35.59
N ALA A 13 15.66 -11.80 -36.72
CA ALA A 13 14.31 -12.19 -37.11
C ALA A 13 13.69 -13.17 -36.11
N LEU A 14 14.46 -14.13 -35.59
CA LEU A 14 14.01 -15.08 -34.58
C LEU A 14 13.59 -14.39 -33.27
N LEU A 15 14.37 -13.41 -32.81
CA LEU A 15 14.07 -12.61 -31.61
C LEU A 15 12.77 -11.79 -31.78
N VAL A 16 12.58 -11.17 -32.94
CA VAL A 16 11.35 -10.42 -33.23
C VAL A 16 10.15 -11.37 -33.31
N TYR A 17 10.30 -12.54 -33.93
CA TYR A 17 9.23 -13.52 -34.04
C TYR A 17 8.87 -14.17 -32.70
N SER A 18 9.81 -14.33 -31.77
CA SER A 18 9.51 -14.85 -30.44
C SER A 18 8.62 -13.91 -29.64
N GLU A 19 8.83 -12.60 -29.73
CA GLU A 19 7.98 -11.60 -29.07
C GLU A 19 6.56 -11.64 -29.65
N LEU A 20 6.42 -11.75 -30.98
CA LEU A 20 5.11 -11.90 -31.63
C LEU A 20 4.41 -13.20 -31.22
N GLY A 21 5.14 -14.31 -31.15
CA GLY A 21 4.61 -15.60 -30.72
C GLY A 21 4.13 -15.58 -29.26
N VAL A 22 4.91 -14.97 -28.36
CA VAL A 22 4.55 -14.77 -26.96
C VAL A 22 3.32 -13.87 -26.84
N ALA A 23 3.28 -12.77 -27.57
CA ALA A 23 2.14 -11.86 -27.58
C ALA A 23 0.85 -12.54 -28.07
N LEU A 24 0.93 -13.31 -29.17
CA LEU A 24 -0.22 -14.05 -29.70
C LEU A 24 -0.69 -15.12 -28.73
N THR A 25 0.23 -15.88 -28.12
CA THR A 25 -0.11 -16.91 -27.13
C THR A 25 -0.78 -16.31 -25.90
N ASN A 26 -0.26 -15.20 -25.38
CA ASN A 26 -0.85 -14.49 -24.25
C ASN A 26 -2.23 -13.92 -24.60
N TRP A 27 -2.40 -13.38 -25.80
CA TRP A 27 -3.68 -12.88 -26.27
C TRP A 27 -4.73 -13.99 -26.40
N THR A 28 -4.35 -15.13 -26.98
CA THR A 28 -5.21 -16.30 -27.07
C THR A 28 -5.57 -16.85 -25.69
N ALA A 29 -4.62 -16.88 -24.75
CA ALA A 29 -4.87 -17.28 -23.36
C ALA A 29 -5.89 -16.35 -22.68
N ASN A 30 -5.79 -15.02 -22.86
CA ASN A 30 -6.74 -14.06 -22.30
C ASN A 30 -8.17 -14.19 -22.89
N ILE A 31 -8.32 -14.67 -24.13
CA ILE A 31 -9.63 -14.92 -24.73
C ILE A 31 -10.22 -16.25 -24.26
N LEU A 32 -9.40 -17.29 -24.15
CA LEU A 32 -9.86 -18.64 -23.81
C LEU A 32 -10.10 -18.83 -22.32
N VAL A 33 -9.38 -18.11 -21.46
CA VAL A 33 -9.51 -18.22 -20.01
C VAL A 33 -10.58 -17.24 -19.54
N ALA A 34 -11.76 -17.77 -19.18
CA ALA A 34 -12.80 -16.96 -18.55
C ALA A 34 -12.28 -16.37 -17.22
N PRO A 35 -12.36 -15.04 -17.02
CA PRO A 35 -11.95 -14.43 -15.76
C PRO A 35 -12.87 -14.95 -14.66
N ASN A 36 -12.27 -15.57 -13.64
CA ASN A 36 -13.02 -15.98 -12.46
C ASN A 36 -13.14 -14.77 -11.51
N PRO A 37 -14.34 -14.21 -11.28
CA PRO A 37 -14.47 -13.07 -10.38
C PRO A 37 -14.01 -13.49 -8.99
N LEU A 38 -13.16 -12.66 -8.38
CA LEU A 38 -12.73 -12.90 -7.01
C LEU A 38 -13.95 -12.73 -6.08
N PRO A 39 -14.13 -13.61 -5.09
CA PRO A 39 -15.16 -13.42 -4.09
C PRO A 39 -15.02 -12.03 -3.45
N CYS A 40 -16.06 -11.20 -3.56
CA CYS A 40 -16.16 -9.92 -2.88
C CYS A 40 -17.38 -9.95 -1.94
N MET A 41 -17.30 -9.19 -0.86
CA MET A 41 -18.46 -8.98 0.00
C MET A 41 -19.41 -8.01 -0.69
N ASP A 42 -20.71 -8.33 -0.71
CA ASP A 42 -21.73 -7.45 -1.28
C ASP A 42 -22.11 -6.36 -0.28
N TYR A 43 -21.43 -5.21 -0.41
CA TYR A 43 -21.75 -3.98 0.29
C TYR A 43 -22.16 -2.86 -0.69
N ALA A 44 -22.83 -3.21 -1.79
CA ALA A 44 -23.29 -2.24 -2.77
C ALA A 44 -24.23 -1.17 -2.17
N GLY A 45 -24.98 -1.53 -1.12
CA GLY A 45 -25.84 -0.61 -0.34
C GLY A 45 -25.11 0.16 0.77
N GLY A 46 -23.79 0.02 0.89
CA GLY A 46 -22.99 0.58 1.98
C GLY A 46 -22.65 -0.43 3.08
N ILE A 47 -21.80 -0.01 4.01
CA ILE A 47 -21.31 -0.84 5.11
C ILE A 47 -22.24 -0.69 6.32
N PRO A 48 -22.88 -1.76 6.82
CA PRO A 48 -23.75 -1.70 7.99
C PRO A 48 -22.95 -1.54 9.30
N ASP A 49 -23.61 -1.11 10.37
CA ASP A 49 -22.96 -0.85 11.68
C ASP A 49 -22.25 -2.08 12.27
N GLY A 50 -22.79 -3.27 12.02
CA GLY A 50 -22.18 -4.54 12.47
C GLY A 50 -20.92 -4.93 11.69
N ALA A 51 -20.60 -4.23 10.59
CA ALA A 51 -19.46 -4.52 9.72
C ALA A 51 -18.55 -3.29 9.55
N ARG A 52 -18.49 -2.41 10.55
CA ARG A 52 -17.57 -1.25 10.55
C ARG A 52 -16.19 -1.63 10.08
N THR A 53 -15.72 -0.91 9.07
CA THR A 53 -14.52 -1.27 8.33
C THR A 53 -13.45 -0.22 8.55
N LEU A 54 -12.24 -0.71 8.83
CA LEU A 54 -11.03 0.10 8.90
C LEU A 54 -10.13 -0.24 7.71
N VAL A 55 -9.90 0.73 6.83
CA VAL A 55 -8.93 0.62 5.74
C VAL A 55 -7.57 1.01 6.29
N VAL A 56 -6.68 0.03 6.42
CA VAL A 56 -5.32 0.23 6.91
C VAL A 56 -4.36 0.32 5.72
N ILE A 57 -3.56 1.38 5.68
CA ILE A 57 -2.52 1.61 4.68
C ILE A 57 -1.16 1.38 5.34
N PRO A 58 -0.51 0.23 5.05
CA PRO A 58 0.90 0.02 5.34
C PRO A 58 1.80 1.10 4.74
N SER A 59 2.57 1.77 5.58
CA SER A 59 3.50 2.82 5.12
C SER A 59 4.79 2.83 5.93
N MET A 60 5.77 3.59 5.45
CA MET A 60 7.04 3.86 6.14
C MET A 60 7.21 5.37 6.22
N ILE A 61 7.66 5.89 7.37
CA ILE A 61 7.88 7.33 7.58
C ILE A 61 9.38 7.61 7.70
N SER A 62 9.98 8.20 6.66
CA SER A 62 11.42 8.53 6.63
C SER A 62 11.72 9.94 7.11
N ASP A 63 10.83 10.87 6.81
CA ASP A 63 10.97 12.31 7.01
C ASP A 63 9.58 12.98 6.99
N ARG A 64 9.56 14.30 7.17
CA ARG A 64 8.31 15.07 7.28
C ARG A 64 7.55 15.14 5.96
N ASP A 65 8.24 15.24 4.83
CA ASP A 65 7.61 15.34 3.52
C ASP A 65 6.88 14.03 3.20
N ALA A 66 7.51 12.88 3.51
CA ALA A 66 6.89 11.57 3.40
C ALA A 66 5.65 11.44 4.31
N VAL A 67 5.66 12.02 5.51
CA VAL A 67 4.48 12.04 6.38
C VAL A 67 3.35 12.86 5.75
N ASP A 68 3.67 14.03 5.20
CA ASP A 68 2.67 14.92 4.58
C ASP A 68 2.03 14.26 3.36
N GLU A 69 2.82 13.62 2.49
CA GLU A 69 2.31 12.84 1.34
C GLU A 69 1.39 11.69 1.78
N LEU A 70 1.74 11.00 2.88
CA LEU A 70 0.94 9.90 3.41
C LEU A 70 -0.41 10.40 3.95
N VAL A 71 -0.43 11.55 4.61
CA VAL A 71 -1.64 12.15 5.17
C VAL A 71 -2.53 12.71 4.06
N GLU A 72 -1.96 13.38 3.06
CA GLU A 72 -2.69 13.81 1.86
C GLU A 72 -3.29 12.59 1.13
N GLY A 73 -2.50 11.53 0.95
CA GLY A 73 -2.99 10.29 0.37
C GLY A 73 -4.12 9.64 1.19
N LEU A 74 -4.09 9.77 2.50
CA LEU A 74 -5.15 9.30 3.39
C LEU A 74 -6.44 10.10 3.19
N GLU A 75 -6.33 11.43 3.09
CA GLU A 75 -7.42 12.35 2.81
C GLU A 75 -8.08 12.05 1.45
N VAL A 76 -7.29 11.91 0.38
CA VAL A 76 -7.81 11.58 -0.96
C VAL A 76 -8.60 10.28 -0.95
N ARG A 77 -8.13 9.24 -0.26
CA ARG A 77 -8.83 7.95 -0.15
C ARG A 77 -10.16 8.07 0.59
N PHE A 78 -10.19 8.87 1.65
CA PHE A 78 -11.43 9.19 2.37
C PHE A 78 -12.41 9.97 1.49
N LEU A 79 -11.94 11.00 0.79
CA LEU A 79 -12.79 11.82 -0.08
C LEU A 79 -13.38 11.01 -1.23
N ALA A 80 -12.61 10.08 -1.80
CA ALA A 80 -13.07 9.19 -2.86
C ALA A 80 -14.04 8.10 -2.36
N ASN A 81 -14.02 7.76 -1.06
CA ASN A 81 -14.79 6.65 -0.48
C ASN A 81 -15.45 7.10 0.83
N ARG A 82 -16.36 8.07 0.78
CA ARG A 82 -17.08 8.52 1.98
C ARG A 82 -18.13 7.49 2.39
N GLY A 83 -18.17 7.16 3.68
CA GLY A 83 -19.19 6.27 4.26
C GLY A 83 -19.29 6.40 5.78
N PRO A 84 -20.46 6.15 6.39
CA PRO A 84 -20.69 6.31 7.82
C PRO A 84 -19.98 5.25 8.69
N ASN A 85 -19.64 4.10 8.11
CA ASN A 85 -18.98 2.98 8.79
C ASN A 85 -17.60 2.63 8.19
N LEU A 86 -17.03 3.55 7.42
CA LEU A 86 -15.69 3.43 6.87
C LEU A 86 -14.73 4.37 7.58
N HIS A 87 -13.59 3.84 7.99
CA HIS A 87 -12.51 4.55 8.68
C HIS A 87 -11.18 4.26 7.98
N PHE A 88 -10.19 5.12 8.18
CA PHE A 88 -8.89 4.99 7.54
C PHE A 88 -7.76 5.05 8.56
N ALA A 89 -6.70 4.27 8.36
CA ALA A 89 -5.54 4.27 9.23
C ALA A 89 -4.23 4.17 8.46
N LEU A 90 -3.20 4.83 8.96
CA LEU A 90 -1.82 4.57 8.58
C LEU A 90 -1.22 3.54 9.55
N LEU A 91 -0.63 2.47 9.02
CA LEU A 91 0.19 1.53 9.78
C LEU A 91 1.65 1.74 9.41
N THR A 92 2.33 2.56 10.19
CA THR A 92 3.66 3.09 9.88
C THR A 92 4.76 2.32 10.58
N ASP A 93 5.90 2.23 9.89
CA ASP A 93 7.18 1.79 10.43
C ASP A 93 8.24 2.86 10.14
N PHE A 94 9.37 2.81 10.83
CA PHE A 94 10.55 3.57 10.41
C PHE A 94 11.42 2.79 9.42
N PRO A 95 12.27 3.48 8.62
CA PRO A 95 13.32 2.85 7.83
C PRO A 95 14.32 2.07 8.69
N ASP A 96 14.97 1.10 8.08
CA ASP A 96 15.96 0.25 8.75
C ASP A 96 17.11 1.09 9.30
N ALA A 97 17.58 0.72 10.51
CA ALA A 97 18.60 1.47 11.22
C ALA A 97 19.61 0.55 11.92
N GLU A 98 20.76 1.12 12.26
CA GLU A 98 21.78 0.44 13.08
C GLU A 98 21.38 0.37 14.56
N ARG A 99 20.45 1.23 14.99
CA ARG A 99 19.94 1.30 16.36
C ARG A 99 18.43 1.16 16.37
N ARG A 100 17.89 0.66 17.48
CA ARG A 100 16.44 0.51 17.67
C ARG A 100 15.70 1.84 17.54
N GLN A 101 16.26 2.88 18.15
CA GLN A 101 15.75 4.24 18.14
C GLN A 101 16.84 5.20 17.70
N LEU A 102 16.47 6.16 16.86
CA LEU A 102 17.28 7.28 16.42
C LEU A 102 16.71 8.58 17.00
N PRO A 103 17.54 9.62 17.21
CA PRO A 103 17.08 10.90 17.76
C PRO A 103 15.95 11.55 16.95
N GLN A 104 15.91 11.34 15.63
CA GLN A 104 14.86 11.88 14.76
C GLN A 104 13.51 11.17 14.85
N ASP A 105 13.46 9.96 15.40
CA ASP A 105 12.25 9.12 15.35
C ASP A 105 11.08 9.73 16.14
N ALA A 106 11.33 10.13 17.40
CA ALA A 106 10.27 10.65 18.25
C ALA A 106 9.70 11.99 17.74
N PRO A 107 10.52 12.97 17.31
CA PRO A 107 10.02 14.18 16.65
C PRO A 107 9.22 13.88 15.38
N LEU A 108 9.64 12.89 14.59
CA LEU A 108 8.96 12.52 13.35
C LEU A 108 7.61 11.85 13.62
N LEU A 109 7.53 10.94 14.59
CA LEU A 109 6.28 10.31 14.99
C LEU A 109 5.30 11.34 15.56
N ALA A 110 5.76 12.24 16.43
CA ALA A 110 4.94 13.31 16.97
C ALA A 110 4.38 14.22 15.86
N TYR A 111 5.15 14.48 14.81
CA TYR A 111 4.70 15.21 13.63
C TYR A 111 3.59 14.47 12.88
N ALA A 112 3.75 13.17 12.63
CA ALA A 112 2.72 12.34 12.00
C ALA A 112 1.43 12.29 12.80
N GLU A 113 1.51 12.13 14.12
CA GLU A 113 0.34 12.19 15.00
C GLU A 113 -0.37 13.54 14.93
N GLN A 114 0.40 14.64 14.88
CA GLN A 114 -0.17 15.97 14.76
C GLN A 114 -0.93 16.13 13.43
N GLN A 115 -0.36 15.68 12.32
CA GLN A 115 -1.02 15.76 11.01
C GLN A 115 -2.33 14.97 10.97
N VAL A 116 -2.35 13.75 11.53
CA VAL A 116 -3.58 12.95 11.63
C VAL A 116 -4.63 13.62 12.53
N ARG A 117 -4.22 14.22 13.66
CA ARG A 117 -5.13 14.99 14.53
C ARG A 117 -5.73 16.20 13.80
N GLN A 118 -4.94 16.92 13.01
CA GLN A 118 -5.44 18.05 12.22
C GLN A 118 -6.45 17.59 11.17
N LEU A 119 -6.19 16.44 10.53
CA LEU A 119 -7.11 15.85 9.57
C LEU A 119 -8.44 15.43 10.21
N ASN A 120 -8.39 14.81 11.40
CA ASN A 120 -9.60 14.51 12.18
C ASN A 120 -10.36 15.79 12.57
N ALA A 121 -9.67 16.83 13.03
CA ALA A 121 -10.32 18.10 13.41
C ALA A 121 -11.06 18.76 12.23
N ARG A 122 -10.61 18.54 10.99
CA ARG A 122 -11.26 19.03 9.79
C ARG A 122 -12.57 18.32 9.46
N TYR A 123 -12.60 16.99 9.57
CA TYR A 123 -13.69 16.18 9.01
C TYR A 123 -14.64 15.55 10.03
N VAL A 124 -14.21 15.35 11.28
CA VAL A 124 -15.09 14.81 12.34
C VAL A 124 -16.31 15.72 12.58
N PRO A 125 -16.19 17.07 12.60
CA PRO A 125 -17.36 17.95 12.78
C PRO A 125 -18.40 17.86 11.66
N GLU A 126 -18.00 17.45 10.44
CA GLU A 126 -18.92 17.28 9.31
C GLU A 126 -19.78 16.01 9.42
N ARG A 127 -19.48 15.11 10.36
CA ARG A 127 -20.15 13.82 10.50
C ARG A 127 -21.34 13.92 11.47
N THR A 128 -22.56 13.91 10.92
CA THR A 128 -23.80 14.08 11.68
C THR A 128 -24.21 12.85 12.51
N GLU A 129 -23.76 11.63 12.15
CA GLU A 129 -24.41 10.40 12.64
C GLU A 129 -23.47 9.33 13.25
N ALA A 130 -22.15 9.49 13.19
CA ALA A 130 -21.21 8.47 13.70
C ALA A 130 -20.13 9.11 14.60
N GLY A 131 -20.32 9.00 15.91
CA GLY A 131 -19.32 9.41 16.90
C GLY A 131 -18.06 8.54 16.80
N GLY A 132 -16.91 9.17 16.55
CA GLY A 132 -15.60 8.53 16.49
C GLY A 132 -14.64 9.26 15.56
N GLU A 133 -13.34 9.00 15.72
CA GLU A 133 -12.33 9.51 14.78
C GLU A 133 -12.45 8.83 13.40
N LEU A 134 -12.09 9.56 12.34
CA LEU A 134 -12.12 9.09 10.96
C LEU A 134 -10.77 8.50 10.53
N PHE A 135 -9.70 9.07 11.08
CA PHE A 135 -8.32 8.78 10.71
C PHE A 135 -7.55 8.31 11.93
N PHE A 136 -6.75 7.26 11.78
CA PHE A 136 -5.95 6.68 12.85
C PHE A 136 -4.48 6.53 12.43
N LEU A 137 -3.57 6.57 13.40
CA LEU A 137 -2.16 6.28 13.21
C LEU A 137 -1.74 5.15 14.15
N PHE A 138 -1.28 4.06 13.57
CA PHE A 138 -0.65 2.95 14.29
C PHE A 138 0.82 2.91 13.89
N HIS A 139 1.71 3.08 14.85
CA HIS A 139 3.14 3.03 14.60
C HIS A 139 3.76 1.82 15.28
N ARG A 140 4.61 1.09 14.56
CA ARG A 140 5.32 -0.07 15.10
C ARG A 140 6.82 0.23 15.24
N PRO A 141 7.43 -0.15 16.37
CA PRO A 141 8.85 0.08 16.60
C PRO A 141 9.71 -0.87 15.74
N ARG A 142 10.99 -0.52 15.56
CA ARG A 142 11.97 -1.44 14.97
C ARG A 142 12.27 -2.59 15.93
N GLU A 143 12.44 -3.77 15.36
CA GLU A 143 12.92 -4.97 16.05
C GLU A 143 14.24 -5.45 15.46
N TRP A 144 15.05 -6.13 16.27
CA TRP A 144 16.34 -6.63 15.85
C TRP A 144 16.16 -7.83 14.92
N ASN A 145 16.74 -7.76 13.71
CA ASN A 145 16.80 -8.89 12.80
C ASN A 145 18.23 -9.48 12.78
N PRO A 146 18.45 -10.69 13.33
CA PRO A 146 19.78 -11.30 13.38
C PRO A 146 20.29 -11.77 12.01
N ARG A 147 19.41 -11.96 11.01
CA ARG A 147 19.81 -12.38 9.66
C ARG A 147 20.38 -11.23 8.84
N GLU A 148 19.79 -10.04 9.02
CA GLU A 148 20.19 -8.81 8.32
C GLU A 148 21.14 -7.95 9.15
N ASN A 149 21.36 -8.31 10.43
CA ASN A 149 22.19 -7.56 11.39
C ASN A 149 21.77 -6.09 11.53
N ARG A 150 20.46 -5.81 11.48
CA ARG A 150 19.88 -4.47 11.50
C ARG A 150 18.57 -4.43 12.29
N TRP A 151 18.21 -3.23 12.75
CA TRP A 151 16.89 -2.95 13.34
C TRP A 151 15.92 -2.60 12.21
N MET A 152 14.84 -3.37 12.08
CA MET A 152 13.87 -3.24 10.98
C MET A 152 12.44 -3.59 11.42
N ALA A 153 11.46 -3.28 10.58
CA ALA A 153 10.08 -3.70 10.80
C ALA A 153 9.92 -5.22 10.67
N VAL A 154 9.18 -5.83 11.60
CA VAL A 154 9.04 -7.29 11.78
C VAL A 154 8.58 -8.02 10.52
N GLU A 155 7.59 -7.46 9.81
CA GLU A 155 7.02 -8.16 8.64
C GLU A 155 6.51 -7.17 7.58
N ARG A 156 7.04 -7.33 6.34
CA ARG A 156 6.83 -6.42 5.20
C ARG A 156 5.76 -6.89 4.20
N LYS A 157 5.14 -8.05 4.41
CA LYS A 157 4.17 -8.65 3.46
C LYS A 157 2.80 -8.92 4.09
N ARG A 158 2.34 -10.17 4.20
CA ARG A 158 0.94 -10.49 4.56
C ARG A 158 0.62 -10.43 6.05
N GLY A 159 1.62 -10.45 6.94
CA GLY A 159 1.39 -10.41 8.41
C GLY A 159 1.29 -9.02 9.02
N LYS A 160 1.34 -7.94 8.24
CA LYS A 160 1.41 -6.57 8.79
C LYS A 160 0.19 -6.22 9.67
N LEU A 161 -0.99 -6.74 9.33
CA LEU A 161 -2.24 -6.51 10.06
C LEU A 161 -2.43 -7.41 11.28
N ALA A 162 -1.70 -8.53 11.39
CA ALA A 162 -1.87 -9.48 12.49
C ALA A 162 -1.23 -9.00 13.80
N ALA A 163 -0.43 -7.92 13.75
CA ALA A 163 0.27 -7.30 14.87
C ALA A 163 -0.42 -6.01 15.38
N LEU A 164 -1.64 -5.73 14.90
CA LEU A 164 -2.51 -4.67 15.43
C LEU A 164 -3.27 -5.16 16.66
#